data_AF-A0A935RPZ5-F1
#
_entry.id   AF-A0A935RPZ5-F1
#
_cell.length_a   1.000
_cell.length_b   1.000
_cell.length_c   1.000
_cell.angle_alpha   90.00
_cell.angle_beta   90.00
_cell.angle_gamma   90.00
#
_symmetry.space_group_name_H-M   'P 1'
#
loop_
_entity.id
_entity.type
_entity.pdbx_description
1 polymer ?
#
loop_
_entity_poly.entity_id
_entity_poly.type
_entity_poly.pdbx_seq_one_letter_code
_entity_poly.pdbx_strand_id
1 'polypeptide(L)'
;MNAIRKKFARLMSRDAVNNESGFSLLELMIAMVIFLIISAAIYGLLQIGTFDRNRASRRSDVLKNARVAVHMIGRDVLNAGLGYHRRGAIVPDNFLSTRFGIPADVDGNRDMLTGVIVGNERNTNNLNSDTAARTDTITFAYRDMDFNGGNVIDLLGVAAVSGNPTVPRLTSKLATGAAAAKPYDLYLVESDTSQIAIMASAVNGSNTIDAAPTDPLGINQPINGVGNLGSVLRQCTSSADQNCTTYSATAKRVFVVSYQVKPDGTLVRVIYGNNRGAAAAAQIQELPLAYNVEDLQIRYILNDGSTSDNPSVGPDGIVGTIDDDWQGFNDVRQVLITIKVQSTEVDEKTGKPESITLNSTFSTRNLGYDAG
;
A
#
# COMPACT_ATOMS: atom_id res chain seq x y z
N MET A 1 -47.91 41.81 -73.20
CA MET A 1 -48.64 42.13 -71.94
C MET A 1 -47.61 42.66 -70.95
N ASN A 2 -47.19 43.91 -71.02
CA ASN A 2 -47.94 45.16 -70.84
C ASN A 2 -48.61 45.30 -69.47
N ALA A 3 -48.11 46.29 -68.73
CA ALA A 3 -48.87 47.22 -67.91
C ALA A 3 -49.43 46.74 -66.56
N ILE A 4 -48.59 46.83 -65.51
CA ILE A 4 -49.01 47.47 -64.25
C ILE A 4 -47.89 48.43 -63.80
N ARG A 5 -47.84 49.56 -64.50
CA ARG A 5 -47.12 50.77 -64.16
C ARG A 5 -48.16 51.69 -63.48
N LYS A 6 -47.75 52.42 -62.44
CA LYS A 6 -48.43 53.57 -61.80
C LYS A 6 -49.45 53.26 -60.69
N LYS A 7 -48.97 53.29 -59.44
CA LYS A 7 -49.47 54.15 -58.33
C LYS A 7 -49.04 53.55 -57.00
N PHE A 8 -47.84 53.87 -56.54
CA PHE A 8 -47.55 54.01 -55.10
C PHE A 8 -46.36 54.96 -54.93
N ALA A 9 -46.45 56.10 -55.63
CA ALA A 9 -45.67 57.29 -55.32
C ALA A 9 -46.48 58.11 -54.32
N ARG A 10 -46.43 57.77 -53.03
CA ARG A 10 -46.79 58.69 -51.95
C ARG A 10 -46.23 58.18 -50.63
N LEU A 11 -45.39 59.01 -50.01
CA LEU A 11 -44.85 58.93 -48.66
C LEU A 11 -43.64 58.00 -48.46
N MET A 12 -42.57 58.20 -49.23
CA MET A 12 -41.26 58.21 -48.58
C MET A 12 -41.22 59.47 -47.73
N SER A 13 -41.41 59.30 -46.42
CA SER A 13 -40.99 60.27 -45.43
C SER A 13 -39.57 60.68 -45.78
N ARG A 14 -39.31 61.99 -45.86
CA ARG A 14 -37.94 62.50 -45.85
C ARG A 14 -37.35 62.04 -44.52
N ASP A 15 -36.58 60.95 -44.56
CA ASP A 15 -35.65 60.67 -43.49
C ASP A 15 -34.78 61.93 -43.38
N ALA A 16 -34.81 62.54 -42.19
CA ALA A 16 -34.02 63.70 -41.88
C ALA A 16 -32.59 63.39 -42.32
N VAL A 17 -31.99 64.29 -43.10
CA VAL A 17 -30.56 64.26 -43.40
C VAL A 17 -29.88 64.34 -42.04
N ASN A 18 -29.50 63.17 -41.52
CA ASN A 18 -28.73 63.07 -40.30
C ASN A 18 -27.43 63.81 -40.58
N ASN A 19 -27.22 64.92 -39.88
CA ASN A 19 -25.92 65.59 -39.83
C ASN A 19 -24.89 64.52 -39.44
N GLU A 20 -24.07 64.08 -40.39
CA GLU A 20 -22.88 63.29 -40.07
C GLU A 20 -21.88 64.21 -39.38
N SER A 21 -22.07 64.38 -38.07
CA SER A 21 -21.08 65.02 -37.21
C SER A 21 -19.88 64.09 -37.12
N GLY A 22 -18.80 64.44 -37.82
CA GLY A 22 -17.51 63.76 -37.67
C GLY A 22 -17.03 63.80 -36.21
N PHE A 23 -16.33 62.75 -35.80
CA PHE A 23 -15.77 62.64 -34.45
C PHE A 23 -14.71 63.71 -34.20
N SER A 24 -14.77 64.36 -33.03
CA SER A 24 -13.69 65.22 -32.58
C SER A 24 -12.45 64.39 -32.25
N LEU A 25 -11.25 64.92 -32.55
CA LEU A 25 -9.97 64.29 -32.18
C LEU A 25 -9.89 64.04 -30.67
N LEU A 26 -10.50 64.93 -29.87
CA LEU A 26 -10.59 64.79 -28.42
C LEU A 26 -11.51 63.63 -28.00
N GLU A 27 -12.64 63.43 -28.68
CA GLU A 27 -13.53 62.27 -28.42
C GLU A 27 -12.82 60.95 -28.76
N LEU A 28 -12.02 60.91 -29.83
CA LEU A 28 -11.23 59.74 -30.18
C LEU A 28 -10.17 59.43 -29.12
N MET A 29 -9.48 60.44 -28.59
CA MET A 29 -8.52 60.25 -27.48
C MET A 29 -9.19 59.71 -26.22
N ILE A 30 -10.34 60.28 -25.83
CA ILE A 30 -11.09 59.82 -24.65
C ILE A 30 -11.55 58.36 -24.86
N ALA A 31 -12.07 58.04 -26.04
CA ALA A 31 -12.50 56.68 -26.37
C ALA A 31 -11.35 55.67 -26.30
N MET A 32 -10.16 56.01 -26.81
CA MET A 32 -8.98 55.16 -26.72
C MET A 32 -8.54 54.92 -25.27
N VAL A 33 -8.53 55.95 -24.42
CA VAL A 33 -8.15 55.81 -23.00
C VAL A 33 -9.15 54.91 -22.27
N ILE A 34 -10.45 55.11 -22.46
CA ILE A 34 -11.49 54.27 -21.86
C ILE A 34 -11.36 52.82 -22.34
N PHE A 35 -11.14 52.61 -23.64
CA PHE A 35 -10.94 51.28 -24.21
C PHE A 35 -9.72 50.56 -23.62
N LEU A 36 -8.60 51.28 -23.40
CA LEU A 36 -7.42 50.72 -22.76
C LEU A 36 -7.68 50.33 -21.30
N ILE A 37 -8.39 51.17 -20.54
CA ILE A 37 -8.74 50.86 -19.14
C ILE A 37 -9.62 49.61 -19.07
N ILE A 38 -10.64 49.51 -19.93
CA ILE A 38 -11.54 48.36 -19.98
C ILE A 38 -10.77 47.10 -20.42
N SER A 39 -9.93 47.21 -21.45
CA SER A 39 -9.12 46.08 -21.91
C SER A 39 -8.18 45.59 -20.81
N ALA A 40 -7.49 46.49 -20.10
CA ALA A 40 -6.64 46.15 -18.98
C ALA A 40 -7.41 45.43 -17.86
N ALA A 41 -8.63 45.87 -17.54
CA ALA A 41 -9.49 45.22 -16.57
C ALA A 41 -9.91 43.80 -17.01
N ILE A 42 -10.26 43.61 -18.29
CA ILE A 42 -10.63 42.31 -18.85
C ILE A 42 -9.43 41.35 -18.83
N TYR A 43 -8.25 41.81 -19.26
CA TYR A 43 -7.03 41.01 -19.23
C TYR A 43 -6.64 40.62 -17.80
N GLY A 44 -6.76 41.54 -16.84
CA GLY A 44 -6.52 41.23 -15.43
C GLY A 44 -7.45 40.12 -14.90
N LEU A 45 -8.74 40.19 -15.21
CA LEU A 45 -9.70 39.16 -14.82
C LEU A 45 -9.44 37.82 -15.51
N LEU A 46 -9.10 37.83 -16.80
CA LEU A 46 -8.77 36.62 -17.55
C LEU A 46 -7.55 35.92 -16.96
N GLN A 47 -6.51 36.67 -16.61
CA GLN A 47 -5.29 36.14 -16.02
C GLN A 47 -5.55 35.46 -14.67
N ILE A 48 -6.35 36.10 -13.79
CA ILE A 48 -6.77 35.49 -12.52
C ILE A 48 -7.56 34.19 -12.78
N GLY A 49 -8.50 34.22 -13.74
CA GLY A 49 -9.28 33.04 -14.12
C GLY A 49 -8.42 31.88 -14.64
N THR A 50 -7.34 32.16 -15.37
CA THR A 50 -6.41 31.11 -15.83
C THR A 50 -5.64 30.49 -14.67
N PHE A 51 -5.18 31.29 -13.70
CA PHE A 51 -4.46 30.80 -12.52
C PHE A 51 -5.34 29.92 -11.64
N ASP A 52 -6.57 30.37 -11.36
CA ASP A 52 -7.52 29.60 -10.55
C ASP A 52 -7.90 28.29 -11.23
N ARG A 53 -8.09 28.30 -12.55
CA ARG A 53 -8.36 27.07 -13.32
C ARG A 53 -7.19 26.10 -13.27
N ASN A 54 -5.96 26.58 -13.47
CA ASN A 54 -4.77 25.73 -13.44
C ASN A 54 -4.58 25.11 -12.05
N ARG A 55 -4.71 25.93 -10.99
CA ARG A 55 -4.63 25.46 -9.61
C ARG A 55 -5.71 24.42 -9.29
N ALA A 56 -6.96 24.68 -9.66
CA ALA A 56 -8.05 23.72 -9.47
C ALA A 56 -7.80 22.40 -10.22
N SER A 57 -7.26 22.48 -11.45
CA SER A 57 -6.89 21.31 -12.24
C SER A 57 -5.79 20.49 -11.55
N ARG A 58 -4.68 21.13 -11.15
CA ARG A 58 -3.55 20.50 -10.45
C ARG A 58 -4.02 19.82 -9.15
N ARG A 59 -4.81 20.52 -8.35
CA ARG A 59 -5.41 19.99 -7.12
C ARG A 59 -6.28 18.76 -7.38
N SER A 60 -7.05 18.77 -8.48
CA SER A 60 -7.87 17.62 -8.88
C SER A 60 -7.02 16.40 -9.20
N ASP A 61 -5.92 16.57 -9.94
CA ASP A 61 -5.09 15.45 -10.37
C ASP A 61 -4.30 14.83 -9.22
N VAL A 62 -3.74 15.67 -8.33
CA VAL A 62 -3.09 15.22 -7.10
C VAL A 62 -4.08 14.46 -6.20
N LEU A 63 -5.31 14.97 -6.04
CA LEU A 63 -6.35 14.29 -5.26
C LEU A 63 -6.77 12.94 -5.85
N LYS A 64 -6.86 12.82 -7.18
CA LYS A 64 -7.19 11.54 -7.83
C LYS A 64 -6.13 10.49 -7.53
N ASN A 65 -4.85 10.83 -7.69
CA ASN A 65 -3.74 9.91 -7.45
C ASN A 65 -3.68 9.46 -5.98
N ALA A 66 -3.79 10.41 -5.04
CA ALA A 66 -3.80 10.10 -3.62
C ALA A 66 -5.00 9.22 -3.22
N ARG A 67 -6.19 9.49 -3.78
CA ARG A 67 -7.40 8.70 -3.50
C ARG A 67 -7.27 7.26 -4.01
N VAL A 68 -6.66 7.05 -5.18
CA VAL A 68 -6.41 5.69 -5.70
C VAL A 68 -5.49 4.93 -4.74
N ALA A 69 -4.41 5.55 -4.27
CA ALA A 69 -3.49 4.94 -3.32
C ALA A 69 -4.18 4.58 -1.99
N VAL A 70 -4.91 5.53 -1.39
CA VAL A 70 -5.67 5.31 -0.15
C VAL A 70 -6.71 4.20 -0.31
N HIS A 71 -7.40 4.14 -1.44
CA HIS A 71 -8.39 3.08 -1.72
C HIS A 71 -7.72 1.70 -1.85
N MET A 72 -6.54 1.61 -2.46
CA MET A 72 -5.80 0.35 -2.54
C MET A 72 -5.31 -0.11 -1.17
N ILE A 73 -4.77 0.80 -0.35
CA ILE A 73 -4.41 0.48 1.04
C ILE A 73 -5.66 -0.02 1.79
N GLY A 74 -6.77 0.70 1.69
CA GLY A 74 -8.03 0.33 2.34
C GLY A 74 -8.51 -1.07 1.96
N ARG A 75 -8.38 -1.48 0.69
CA ARG A 75 -8.71 -2.84 0.25
C ARG A 75 -7.83 -3.91 0.91
N ASP A 76 -6.55 -3.66 1.08
CA ASP A 76 -5.65 -4.59 1.76
C ASP A 76 -5.88 -4.59 3.29
N VAL A 77 -6.14 -3.43 3.90
CA VAL A 77 -6.49 -3.32 5.34
C VAL A 77 -7.74 -4.15 5.66
N LEU A 78 -8.78 -4.07 4.82
CA LEU A 78 -10.02 -4.82 5.00
C LEU A 78 -9.84 -6.34 4.92
N ASN A 79 -8.74 -6.82 4.33
CA ASN A 79 -8.42 -8.24 4.24
C ASN A 79 -7.35 -8.66 5.26
N ALA A 80 -6.60 -7.71 5.82
CA ALA A 80 -5.54 -7.95 6.79
C ALA A 80 -6.02 -8.87 7.93
N GLY A 81 -5.23 -9.90 8.23
CA GLY A 81 -5.53 -10.85 9.29
C GLY A 81 -6.51 -11.97 8.92
N LEU A 82 -7.09 -11.98 7.72
CA LEU A 82 -7.99 -13.07 7.31
C LEU A 82 -7.27 -14.42 7.32
N GLY A 83 -7.78 -15.37 8.12
CA GLY A 83 -7.23 -16.74 8.19
C GLY A 83 -5.87 -16.87 8.88
N TYR A 84 -5.39 -15.79 9.54
CA TYR A 84 -4.24 -15.80 10.43
C TYR A 84 -4.65 -16.17 11.85
N HIS A 85 -3.83 -16.95 12.55
CA HIS A 85 -4.04 -17.19 13.97
C HIS A 85 -3.66 -15.94 14.75
N ARG A 86 -4.32 -15.71 15.90
CA ARG A 86 -4.01 -14.62 16.85
C ARG A 86 -2.53 -14.48 17.25
N ARG A 87 -1.71 -15.54 17.16
CA ARG A 87 -0.28 -15.46 17.52
C ARG A 87 0.60 -14.99 16.37
N GLY A 88 0.06 -14.93 15.14
CA GLY A 88 0.86 -14.78 13.94
C GLY A 88 1.61 -16.05 13.57
N ALA A 89 2.40 -15.94 12.51
CA ALA A 89 3.20 -17.02 11.97
C ALA A 89 4.68 -16.81 12.28
N ILE A 90 5.35 -17.86 12.73
CA ILE A 90 6.77 -17.82 13.07
C ILE A 90 7.58 -17.61 11.79
N VAL A 91 8.48 -16.63 11.82
CA VAL A 91 9.48 -16.34 10.79
C VAL A 91 10.88 -16.36 11.40
N PRO A 92 11.95 -16.32 10.60
CA PRO A 92 13.30 -16.15 11.13
C PRO A 92 13.45 -14.88 11.97
N ASP A 93 14.40 -14.93 12.90
CA ASP A 93 14.90 -13.75 13.63
C ASP A 93 15.29 -12.63 12.66
N ASN A 94 14.92 -11.39 12.98
CA ASN A 94 15.18 -10.17 12.22
C ASN A 94 14.58 -10.16 10.79
N PHE A 95 13.67 -11.08 10.47
CA PHE A 95 13.01 -11.14 9.18
C PHE A 95 12.17 -9.88 8.93
N LEU A 96 11.36 -9.48 9.91
CA LEU A 96 10.50 -8.31 9.78
C LEU A 96 11.33 -7.04 9.63
N SER A 97 12.42 -6.92 10.39
CA SER A 97 13.33 -5.78 10.29
C SER A 97 13.96 -5.69 8.91
N THR A 98 14.47 -6.81 8.41
CA THR A 98 15.15 -6.88 7.10
C THR A 98 14.20 -6.63 5.92
N ARG A 99 12.95 -7.11 6.00
CA ARG A 99 12.02 -7.09 4.84
C ARG A 99 10.98 -5.98 4.87
N PHE A 100 10.52 -5.60 6.05
CA PHE A 100 9.49 -4.59 6.23
C PHE A 100 10.03 -3.30 6.83
N GLY A 101 11.33 -3.27 7.13
CA GLY A 101 12.02 -2.09 7.60
C GLY A 101 11.64 -1.73 9.03
N ILE A 102 11.07 -2.63 9.82
CA ILE A 102 10.81 -2.37 11.24
C ILE A 102 12.14 -2.38 12.04
N PRO A 103 12.22 -1.73 13.21
CA PRO A 103 13.37 -1.88 14.09
C PRO A 103 13.65 -3.37 14.40
N ALA A 104 14.93 -3.74 14.46
CA ALA A 104 15.31 -5.04 14.99
C ALA A 104 14.92 -5.10 16.46
N ASP A 105 14.34 -6.21 16.89
CA ASP A 105 14.26 -6.53 18.30
C ASP A 105 15.67 -6.82 18.85
N VAL A 106 15.85 -6.56 20.14
CA VAL A 106 17.14 -6.78 20.81
C VAL A 106 17.26 -8.20 21.33
N ASP A 107 16.12 -8.90 21.42
CA ASP A 107 16.14 -10.32 21.74
C ASP A 107 16.60 -11.12 20.52
N GLY A 108 17.21 -12.28 20.76
CA GLY A 108 17.60 -13.17 19.67
C GLY A 108 16.49 -14.13 19.27
N ASN A 109 15.23 -13.83 19.60
CA ASN A 109 14.11 -14.73 19.38
C ASN A 109 13.66 -14.67 17.92
N ARG A 110 12.59 -15.39 17.60
CA ARG A 110 12.01 -15.40 16.26
C ARG A 110 10.91 -14.38 16.21
N ASP A 111 10.86 -13.63 15.12
CA ASP A 111 9.77 -12.70 14.91
C ASP A 111 8.45 -13.44 14.59
N MET A 112 7.34 -12.72 14.79
CA MET A 112 6.00 -13.19 14.46
C MET A 112 5.40 -12.35 13.33
N LEU A 113 5.15 -12.99 12.19
CA LEU A 113 4.41 -12.43 11.07
C LEU A 113 2.91 -12.40 11.42
N THR A 114 2.41 -11.24 11.85
CA THR A 114 1.00 -11.01 12.14
C THR A 114 0.25 -10.49 10.91
N GLY A 115 -1.09 -10.36 11.00
CA GLY A 115 -1.90 -9.85 9.90
C GLY A 115 -1.66 -8.37 9.56
N VAL A 116 -1.19 -7.58 10.53
CA VAL A 116 -0.80 -6.18 10.37
C VAL A 116 0.53 -5.99 11.06
N ILE A 117 1.52 -5.47 10.35
CA ILE A 117 2.86 -5.17 10.88
C ILE A 117 3.10 -3.69 10.64
N VAL A 118 3.59 -3.02 11.67
CA VAL A 118 3.67 -1.55 11.70
C VAL A 118 5.13 -1.13 11.71
N GLY A 119 5.45 -0.05 11.02
CA GLY A 119 6.75 0.60 11.12
C GLY A 119 6.57 2.10 11.18
N ASN A 120 6.75 2.66 12.38
CA ASN A 120 6.66 4.09 12.63
C ASN A 120 7.96 4.81 12.28
N GLU A 121 7.87 5.93 11.57
CA GLU A 121 8.97 6.86 11.27
C GLU A 121 10.20 6.20 10.63
N ARG A 122 10.00 5.35 9.61
CA ARG A 122 11.07 4.50 9.06
C ARG A 122 11.76 5.08 7.83
N ASN A 123 11.00 5.63 6.90
CA ASN A 123 11.53 6.00 5.59
C ASN A 123 11.83 7.50 5.49
N THR A 124 12.95 7.85 4.87
CA THR A 124 13.30 9.25 4.61
C THR A 124 12.50 9.75 3.41
N ASN A 125 12.15 11.03 3.40
CA ASN A 125 11.50 11.65 2.26
C ASN A 125 12.15 12.98 1.92
N ASN A 126 12.70 13.11 0.72
CA ASN A 126 13.38 14.33 0.28
C ASN A 126 12.41 15.45 -0.12
N LEU A 127 11.11 15.15 -0.21
CA LEU A 127 10.07 16.13 -0.51
C LEU A 127 9.61 16.89 0.73
N ASN A 128 9.78 16.31 1.93
CA ASN A 128 9.42 16.99 3.16
C ASN A 128 10.45 18.08 3.46
N SER A 129 9.96 19.30 3.74
CA SER A 129 10.84 20.42 4.13
C SER A 129 11.56 20.16 5.46
N ASP A 130 10.99 19.30 6.31
CA ASP A 130 11.65 18.80 7.50
C ASP A 130 12.42 17.51 7.17
N THR A 131 13.74 17.62 7.08
CA THR A 131 14.63 16.47 6.79
C THR A 131 14.69 15.43 7.92
N ALA A 132 14.27 15.81 9.13
CA ALA A 132 14.18 14.90 10.27
C ALA A 132 12.89 14.09 10.23
N ALA A 133 11.83 14.60 9.59
CA ALA A 133 10.58 13.87 9.43
C ALA A 133 10.80 12.59 8.61
N ARG A 134 10.13 11.53 9.07
CA ARG A 134 10.15 10.21 8.46
C ARG A 134 8.72 9.76 8.20
N THR A 135 8.55 9.01 7.13
CA THR A 135 7.26 8.43 6.79
C THR A 135 7.15 7.00 7.31
N ASP A 136 5.93 6.58 7.59
CA ASP A 136 5.63 5.25 8.08
C ASP A 136 5.66 4.19 6.98
N THR A 137 5.72 2.94 7.42
CA THR A 137 5.50 1.75 6.61
C THR A 137 4.45 0.87 7.29
N ILE A 138 3.65 0.18 6.48
CA ILE A 138 2.68 -0.77 6.97
C ILE A 138 2.67 -2.00 6.08
N THR A 139 2.62 -3.18 6.69
CA THR A 139 2.53 -4.45 5.97
C THR A 139 1.28 -5.19 6.40
N PHE A 140 0.57 -5.75 5.43
CA PHE A 140 -0.60 -6.58 5.62
C PHE A 140 -0.31 -7.99 5.16
N ALA A 141 -0.78 -8.94 5.94
CA ALA A 141 -0.76 -10.34 5.59
C ALA A 141 -2.17 -10.92 5.69
N TYR A 142 -2.58 -11.67 4.67
CA TYR A 142 -3.92 -12.24 4.61
C TYR A 142 -3.99 -13.50 3.75
N ARG A 143 -4.94 -14.38 4.06
CA ARG A 143 -5.18 -15.62 3.32
C ARG A 143 -5.79 -15.35 1.93
N ASP A 144 -5.33 -16.14 0.96
CA ASP A 144 -5.98 -16.29 -0.33
C ASP A 144 -7.18 -17.25 -0.21
N MET A 145 -8.40 -16.72 -0.38
CA MET A 145 -9.64 -17.49 -0.31
C MET A 145 -9.95 -18.26 -1.60
N ASP A 146 -9.32 -17.90 -2.72
CA ASP A 146 -9.52 -18.57 -4.01
C ASP A 146 -8.55 -19.75 -4.19
N PHE A 147 -7.55 -19.88 -3.30
CA PHE A 147 -6.61 -20.98 -3.35
C PHE A 147 -7.31 -22.32 -3.15
N ASN A 148 -7.09 -23.25 -4.09
CA ASN A 148 -7.62 -24.61 -4.05
C ASN A 148 -9.15 -24.65 -3.86
N GLY A 149 -9.87 -23.67 -4.41
CA GLY A 149 -11.32 -23.54 -4.25
C GLY A 149 -11.75 -23.21 -2.80
N GLY A 150 -10.90 -22.51 -2.05
CA GLY A 150 -11.10 -22.19 -0.63
C GLY A 150 -10.68 -23.29 0.32
N ASN A 151 -10.25 -24.44 -0.19
CA ASN A 151 -9.81 -25.56 0.64
C ASN A 151 -8.38 -25.36 1.13
N VAL A 152 -8.12 -25.76 2.37
CA VAL A 152 -6.76 -25.90 2.88
C VAL A 152 -6.14 -27.18 2.36
N ILE A 153 -4.80 -27.25 2.33
CA ILE A 153 -4.11 -28.49 1.98
C ILE A 153 -3.80 -29.23 3.27
N ASP A 154 -4.40 -30.40 3.46
CA ASP A 154 -3.99 -31.27 4.56
C ASP A 154 -2.63 -31.89 4.26
N LEU A 155 -1.73 -31.81 5.23
CA LEU A 155 -0.37 -32.30 5.13
C LEU A 155 -0.18 -33.57 5.98
N LEU A 156 0.67 -34.45 5.45
CA LEU A 156 1.41 -35.47 6.15
C LEU A 156 2.72 -34.84 6.64
N GLY A 157 3.30 -35.40 7.70
CA GLY A 157 4.47 -34.82 8.33
C GLY A 157 5.65 -34.54 7.42
N VAL A 158 6.55 -33.65 7.85
CA VAL A 158 7.63 -33.18 6.99
C VAL A 158 8.79 -34.15 7.01
N ALA A 159 9.20 -34.55 5.82
CA ALA A 159 10.35 -35.42 5.62
C ALA A 159 11.55 -34.56 5.18
N ALA A 160 12.75 -34.98 5.59
CA ALA A 160 13.98 -34.43 5.03
C ALA A 160 14.26 -35.08 3.67
N VAL A 161 14.62 -34.27 2.69
CA VAL A 161 15.22 -34.77 1.44
C VAL A 161 16.72 -34.97 1.65
N SER A 162 17.28 -36.10 1.22
CA SER A 162 18.73 -36.38 1.35
C SER A 162 19.58 -35.32 0.63
N GLY A 163 20.47 -34.62 1.34
CA GLY A 163 21.35 -33.56 0.82
C GLY A 163 21.62 -32.46 1.87
N ASN A 164 22.54 -31.52 1.60
CA ASN A 164 22.85 -30.38 2.48
C ASN A 164 22.50 -29.04 1.80
N PRO A 165 21.86 -28.10 2.52
CA PRO A 165 21.10 -28.31 3.76
C PRO A 165 19.79 -29.09 3.52
N THR A 166 19.38 -29.86 4.52
CA THR A 166 18.19 -30.73 4.46
C THR A 166 16.93 -29.89 4.28
N VAL A 167 16.32 -30.03 3.10
CA VAL A 167 15.13 -29.28 2.68
C VAL A 167 13.87 -29.87 3.35
N PRO A 168 13.06 -29.05 4.06
CA PRO A 168 11.71 -29.44 4.49
C PRO A 168 10.82 -29.77 3.28
N ARG A 169 10.27 -30.99 3.27
CA ARG A 169 9.26 -31.41 2.30
C ARG A 169 7.93 -31.67 2.98
N LEU A 170 6.93 -30.90 2.59
CA LEU A 170 5.54 -31.06 2.98
C LEU A 170 4.83 -31.93 1.95
N THR A 171 4.17 -32.99 2.39
CA THR A 171 3.44 -33.91 1.50
C THR A 171 1.96 -33.81 1.81
N SER A 172 1.10 -33.56 0.83
CA SER A 172 -0.34 -33.57 1.04
C SER A 172 -0.87 -34.98 1.26
N LYS A 173 -1.87 -35.13 2.12
CA LYS A 173 -2.62 -36.39 2.32
C LYS A 173 -3.29 -36.85 1.04
N LEU A 174 -3.78 -35.91 0.22
CA LEU A 174 -4.38 -36.21 -1.08
C LEU A 174 -3.30 -36.17 -2.18
N ALA A 175 -3.32 -37.16 -3.08
CA ALA A 175 -2.35 -37.24 -4.19
C ALA A 175 -2.33 -36.01 -5.12
N THR A 176 -3.40 -35.20 -5.13
CA THR A 176 -3.50 -33.96 -5.91
C THR A 176 -3.62 -32.70 -5.06
N GLY A 177 -3.46 -32.81 -3.73
CA GLY A 177 -3.74 -31.70 -2.83
C GLY A 177 -2.82 -30.48 -3.02
N ALA A 178 -1.61 -30.67 -3.57
CA ALA A 178 -0.69 -29.59 -3.89
C ALA A 178 -0.68 -29.21 -5.38
N ALA A 179 -1.62 -29.69 -6.20
CA ALA A 179 -1.63 -29.43 -7.64
C ALA A 179 -1.77 -27.93 -7.98
N ALA A 180 -2.45 -27.18 -7.11
CA ALA A 180 -2.62 -25.73 -7.24
C ALA A 180 -1.40 -24.92 -6.75
N ALA A 181 -0.44 -25.57 -6.08
CA ALA A 181 0.77 -24.93 -5.58
C ALA A 181 1.73 -24.62 -6.73
N LYS A 182 2.49 -23.54 -6.58
CA LYS A 182 3.55 -23.15 -7.51
C LYS A 182 4.81 -22.74 -6.75
N PRO A 183 6.00 -22.88 -7.36
CA PRO A 183 7.21 -22.29 -6.82
C PRO A 183 7.02 -20.79 -6.54
N TYR A 184 7.55 -20.36 -5.41
CA TYR A 184 7.49 -19.03 -4.82
C TYR A 184 6.12 -18.57 -4.31
N ASP A 185 5.10 -19.44 -4.28
CA ASP A 185 3.89 -19.17 -3.51
C ASP A 185 4.22 -19.16 -2.00
N LEU A 186 3.61 -18.24 -1.26
CA LEU A 186 3.73 -18.13 0.19
C LEU A 186 2.65 -18.94 0.89
N TYR A 187 3.04 -19.72 1.89
CA TYR A 187 2.13 -20.54 2.66
C TYR A 187 2.27 -20.28 4.15
N LEU A 188 1.12 -20.32 4.83
CA LEU A 188 1.06 -20.57 6.25
C LEU A 188 0.82 -22.04 6.48
N VAL A 189 1.74 -22.68 7.17
CA VAL A 189 1.59 -24.04 7.67
C VAL A 189 1.11 -23.93 9.11
N GLU A 190 -0.11 -24.36 9.34
CA GLU A 190 -0.76 -24.31 10.64
C GLU A 190 -0.85 -25.70 11.25
N SER A 191 -0.47 -25.79 12.51
CA SER A 191 -0.71 -26.93 13.41
C SER A 191 -1.63 -26.48 14.55
N ASP A 192 -2.06 -27.42 15.39
CA ASP A 192 -2.96 -27.14 16.53
C ASP A 192 -2.43 -26.06 17.50
N THR A 193 -1.12 -25.79 17.51
CA THR A 193 -0.48 -24.88 18.48
C THR A 193 0.35 -23.76 17.88
N SER A 194 0.65 -23.81 16.58
CA SER A 194 1.57 -22.86 15.94
C SER A 194 1.31 -22.71 14.44
N GLN A 195 1.60 -21.51 13.92
CA GLN A 195 1.64 -21.22 12.49
C GLN A 195 3.07 -20.89 12.09
N ILE A 196 3.49 -21.34 10.91
CA ILE A 196 4.83 -21.09 10.36
C ILE A 196 4.66 -20.57 8.95
N ALA A 197 5.30 -19.46 8.63
CA ALA A 197 5.33 -18.94 7.28
C ALA A 197 6.46 -19.64 6.50
N ILE A 198 6.16 -20.04 5.27
CA ILE A 198 7.16 -20.58 4.35
C ILE A 198 6.94 -20.06 2.93
N MET A 199 7.99 -20.14 2.13
CA MET A 199 7.91 -19.98 0.69
C MET A 199 8.15 -21.32 0.00
N ALA A 200 7.29 -21.71 -0.92
CA ALA A 200 7.56 -22.89 -1.75
C ALA A 200 8.80 -22.65 -2.62
N SER A 201 9.85 -23.43 -2.44
CA SER A 201 11.04 -23.42 -3.31
C SER A 201 10.85 -24.28 -4.57
N ALA A 202 10.12 -25.39 -4.44
CA ALA A 202 9.73 -26.27 -5.53
C ALA A 202 8.41 -26.98 -5.20
N VAL A 203 7.72 -27.44 -6.24
CA VAL A 203 6.52 -28.28 -6.13
C VAL A 203 6.81 -29.53 -6.95
N ASN A 204 7.05 -30.67 -6.27
CA ASN A 204 7.37 -31.92 -6.97
C ASN A 204 6.09 -32.75 -7.12
N GLY A 205 5.70 -33.00 -8.37
CA GLY A 205 4.45 -33.68 -8.68
C GLY A 205 3.22 -32.86 -8.26
N SER A 206 2.15 -33.54 -7.84
CA SER A 206 0.86 -32.94 -7.48
C SER A 206 0.55 -32.96 -5.98
N ASN A 207 1.47 -33.45 -5.16
CA ASN A 207 1.26 -33.62 -3.73
C ASN A 207 2.40 -33.13 -2.83
N THR A 208 3.55 -32.66 -3.35
CA THR A 208 4.65 -32.24 -2.46
C THR A 208 5.10 -30.80 -2.71
N ILE A 209 5.43 -30.11 -1.62
CA ILE A 209 5.94 -28.75 -1.58
C ILE A 209 7.27 -28.77 -0.82
N ASP A 210 8.34 -28.30 -1.44
CA ASP A 210 9.67 -28.20 -0.83
C ASP A 210 9.91 -26.76 -0.38
N ALA A 211 10.48 -26.56 0.81
CA ALA A 211 10.75 -25.24 1.40
C ALA A 211 12.26 -25.05 1.67
N ALA A 212 13.08 -24.99 0.62
CA ALA A 212 14.53 -24.88 0.73
C ALA A 212 14.98 -23.49 1.24
N PRO A 213 16.12 -23.37 1.95
CA PRO A 213 16.59 -22.12 2.55
C PRO A 213 17.07 -21.05 1.56
N THR A 214 17.11 -21.38 0.27
CA THR A 214 17.51 -20.49 -0.81
C THR A 214 16.32 -19.70 -1.37
N ASP A 215 15.29 -19.45 -0.56
CA ASP A 215 14.13 -18.70 -1.01
C ASP A 215 14.46 -17.19 -1.09
N PRO A 216 13.86 -16.46 -2.05
CA PRO A 216 14.12 -15.03 -2.23
C PRO A 216 13.86 -14.14 -1.01
N LEU A 217 12.95 -14.54 -0.13
CA LEU A 217 12.60 -13.77 1.06
C LEU A 217 13.48 -14.14 2.26
N GLY A 218 14.16 -15.29 2.23
CA GLY A 218 14.94 -15.82 3.34
C GLY A 218 14.07 -16.28 4.49
N ILE A 219 12.82 -16.68 4.23
CA ILE A 219 11.88 -17.16 5.26
C ILE A 219 12.19 -18.61 5.63
N ASN A 220 12.60 -19.41 4.66
CA ASN A 220 12.81 -20.82 4.88
C ASN A 220 14.13 -21.05 5.61
N GLN A 221 14.08 -21.94 6.59
CA GLN A 221 15.24 -22.34 7.36
C GLN A 221 15.58 -23.81 7.11
N PRO A 222 16.86 -24.21 7.21
CA PRO A 222 17.28 -25.59 7.03
C PRO A 222 16.79 -26.48 8.18
N ILE A 223 16.43 -27.75 7.90
CA ILE A 223 16.02 -28.70 8.96
C ILE A 223 17.15 -28.94 9.97
N ASN A 224 18.40 -28.99 9.49
CA ASN A 224 19.58 -29.20 10.32
C ASN A 224 20.14 -27.92 10.97
N GLY A 225 19.44 -26.79 10.90
CA GLY A 225 19.84 -25.59 11.62
C GLY A 225 19.72 -25.76 13.13
N VAL A 226 20.51 -24.97 13.87
CA VAL A 226 20.56 -25.01 15.35
C VAL A 226 19.85 -23.78 15.91
N GLY A 227 19.10 -23.96 17.00
CA GLY A 227 18.41 -22.86 17.69
C GLY A 227 17.40 -22.14 16.79
N ASN A 228 17.51 -20.81 16.73
CA ASN A 228 16.61 -19.95 15.96
C ASN A 228 16.89 -19.94 14.45
N LEU A 229 17.97 -20.62 14.01
CA LEU A 229 18.32 -20.81 12.61
C LEU A 229 17.79 -22.13 12.02
N GLY A 230 17.18 -23.01 12.84
CA GLY A 230 16.64 -24.30 12.40
C GLY A 230 15.17 -24.25 12.02
N SER A 231 14.73 -25.00 11.01
CA SER A 231 13.32 -25.00 10.62
C SER A 231 12.38 -25.43 11.75
N VAL A 232 11.34 -24.65 12.02
CA VAL A 232 10.26 -25.04 12.95
C VAL A 232 9.34 -26.10 12.33
N LEU A 233 9.45 -26.35 11.02
CA LEU A 233 8.79 -27.46 10.34
C LEU A 233 9.36 -28.85 10.72
N ARG A 234 10.22 -28.95 11.74
CA ARG A 234 10.83 -30.21 12.19
C ARG A 234 9.87 -31.05 13.02
N GLN A 235 9.96 -32.39 12.89
CA GLN A 235 9.13 -33.30 13.69
C GLN A 235 9.57 -33.43 15.13
N CYS A 236 8.66 -33.15 16.07
CA CYS A 236 8.88 -33.48 17.46
C CYS A 236 9.01 -35.00 17.56
N THR A 237 10.21 -35.46 17.91
CA THR A 237 10.50 -36.88 18.15
C THR A 237 10.45 -37.21 19.64
N SER A 238 10.63 -36.21 20.51
CA SER A 238 10.40 -36.31 21.95
C SER A 238 9.74 -35.04 22.50
N SER A 239 9.18 -35.13 23.71
CA SER A 239 8.65 -33.96 24.43
C SER A 239 9.71 -32.96 24.88
N ALA A 240 11.00 -33.31 24.78
CA ALA A 240 12.12 -32.41 25.06
C ALA A 240 12.61 -31.65 23.82
N ASP A 241 12.10 -31.98 22.62
CA ASP A 241 12.43 -31.25 21.41
C ASP A 241 11.88 -29.82 21.49
N GLN A 242 12.78 -28.85 21.41
CA GLN A 242 12.45 -27.46 21.16
C GLN A 242 12.38 -27.22 19.65
N ASN A 243 11.59 -26.25 19.19
CA ASN A 243 11.48 -25.88 17.76
C ASN A 243 11.00 -27.02 16.85
N CYS A 244 9.84 -27.57 17.17
CA CYS A 244 9.20 -28.61 16.37
C CYS A 244 7.67 -28.48 16.46
N THR A 245 6.96 -29.05 15.49
CA THR A 245 5.48 -29.08 15.48
C THR A 245 4.94 -30.50 15.63
N THR A 246 3.67 -30.64 16.01
CA THR A 246 2.93 -31.91 15.97
C THR A 246 2.16 -32.04 14.65
N TYR A 247 2.01 -33.27 14.13
CA TYR A 247 1.87 -33.51 12.67
C TYR A 247 0.49 -33.57 12.05
N SER A 248 -0.52 -32.96 12.68
CA SER A 248 -1.68 -32.53 11.92
C SER A 248 -1.43 -31.10 11.48
N ALA A 249 -1.08 -30.91 10.21
CA ALA A 249 -0.85 -29.58 9.67
C ALA A 249 -1.72 -29.32 8.44
N THR A 250 -2.15 -28.08 8.29
CA THR A 250 -2.82 -27.60 7.08
C THR A 250 -2.02 -26.45 6.48
N ALA A 251 -1.95 -26.38 5.15
CA ALA A 251 -1.34 -25.25 4.45
C ALA A 251 -2.39 -24.35 3.81
N LYS A 252 -2.27 -23.04 4.05
CA LYS A 252 -3.08 -21.97 3.49
C LYS A 252 -2.16 -21.06 2.67
N ARG A 253 -2.54 -20.69 1.43
CA ARG A 253 -1.79 -19.66 0.70
C ARG A 253 -2.08 -18.29 1.29
N VAL A 254 -1.04 -17.46 1.40
CA VAL A 254 -1.15 -16.09 1.91
C VAL A 254 -0.53 -15.07 0.98
N PHE A 255 -1.03 -13.85 1.03
CA PHE A 255 -0.43 -12.67 0.43
C PHE A 255 0.17 -11.80 1.51
N VAL A 256 1.36 -11.27 1.24
CA VAL A 256 2.04 -10.28 2.08
C VAL A 256 2.32 -9.06 1.22
N VAL A 257 1.85 -7.91 1.68
CA VAL A 257 1.94 -6.65 0.92
C VAL A 257 2.32 -5.52 1.86
N SER A 258 3.29 -4.69 1.48
CA SER A 258 3.66 -3.50 2.25
C SER A 258 3.43 -2.22 1.47
N TYR A 259 3.34 -1.12 2.21
CA TYR A 259 3.19 0.22 1.69
C TYR A 259 4.25 1.09 2.32
N GLN A 260 5.02 1.79 1.49
CA GLN A 260 6.06 2.70 1.92
C GLN A 260 6.24 3.85 0.93
N VAL A 261 6.66 5.00 1.44
CA VAL A 261 7.07 6.14 0.62
C VAL A 261 8.59 6.04 0.42
N LYS A 262 9.02 6.06 -0.84
CA LYS A 262 10.44 6.11 -1.19
C LYS A 262 11.00 7.52 -1.00
N PRO A 263 12.34 7.68 -0.95
CA PRO A 263 12.96 9.00 -0.79
C PRO A 263 12.63 10.03 -1.87
N ASP A 264 12.19 9.58 -3.06
CA ASP A 264 11.72 10.41 -4.17
C ASP A 264 10.26 10.88 -4.03
N GLY A 265 9.58 10.47 -2.94
CA GLY A 265 8.17 10.74 -2.70
C GLY A 265 7.21 9.84 -3.49
N THR A 266 7.69 8.73 -4.04
CA THR A 266 6.82 7.71 -4.65
C THR A 266 6.29 6.78 -3.57
N LEU A 267 4.96 6.76 -3.38
CA LEU A 267 4.29 5.74 -2.58
C LEU A 267 4.21 4.46 -3.40
N VAL A 268 4.86 3.40 -2.90
CA VAL A 268 4.88 2.09 -3.54
C VAL A 268 4.12 1.07 -2.71
N ARG A 269 3.40 0.18 -3.41
CA ARG A 269 2.91 -1.08 -2.88
C ARG A 269 3.91 -2.16 -3.21
N VAL A 270 4.52 -2.78 -2.20
CA VAL A 270 5.44 -3.90 -2.38
C VAL A 270 4.68 -5.21 -2.17
N ILE A 271 4.76 -6.13 -3.14
CA ILE A 271 4.20 -7.48 -3.04
C ILE A 271 5.35 -8.45 -2.81
N TYR A 272 5.20 -9.32 -1.82
CA TYR A 272 6.18 -10.34 -1.50
C TYR A 272 5.65 -11.72 -1.91
N GLY A 273 6.42 -12.43 -2.74
CA GLY A 273 6.10 -13.77 -3.23
C GLY A 273 4.90 -13.82 -4.17
N ASN A 274 4.43 -15.05 -4.44
CA ASN A 274 3.27 -15.36 -5.28
C ASN A 274 3.35 -14.83 -6.73
N ASN A 275 4.54 -14.45 -7.22
CA ASN A 275 4.74 -14.03 -8.61
C ASN A 275 4.98 -15.26 -9.49
N ARG A 276 3.89 -15.94 -9.84
CA ARG A 276 3.91 -17.23 -10.54
C ARG A 276 4.62 -17.14 -11.88
N GLY A 277 5.55 -18.06 -12.11
CA GLY A 277 6.31 -18.16 -13.36
C GLY A 277 7.47 -17.19 -13.49
N ALA A 278 7.65 -16.27 -12.53
CA ALA A 278 8.78 -15.37 -12.51
C ALA A 278 9.99 -15.97 -11.76
N ALA A 279 11.18 -15.45 -12.05
CA ALA A 279 12.40 -15.84 -11.37
C ALA A 279 12.42 -15.44 -9.89
N ALA A 280 13.31 -16.06 -9.11
CA ALA A 280 13.58 -15.74 -7.71
C ALA A 280 13.74 -14.23 -7.43
N ALA A 281 14.52 -13.53 -8.25
CA ALA A 281 14.79 -12.10 -8.08
C ALA A 281 13.55 -11.20 -8.32
N ALA A 282 12.51 -11.71 -8.97
CA ALA A 282 11.30 -10.97 -9.29
C ALA A 282 10.15 -11.27 -8.31
N GLN A 283 10.41 -11.96 -7.20
CA GLN A 283 9.39 -12.28 -6.19
C GLN A 283 9.07 -11.10 -5.28
N ILE A 284 9.88 -10.03 -5.29
CA ILE A 284 9.56 -8.76 -4.65
C ILE A 284 9.19 -7.79 -5.77
N GLN A 285 7.92 -7.40 -5.82
CA GLN A 285 7.42 -6.48 -6.83
C GLN A 285 7.06 -5.14 -6.19
N GLU A 286 7.56 -4.05 -6.76
CA GLU A 286 7.16 -2.71 -6.34
C GLU A 286 6.23 -2.10 -7.39
N LEU A 287 5.05 -1.68 -6.95
CA LEU A 287 4.04 -1.04 -7.78
C LEU A 287 3.88 0.41 -7.32
N PRO A 288 4.24 1.42 -8.13
CA PRO A 288 4.02 2.82 -7.77
C PRO A 288 2.52 3.14 -7.81
N LEU A 289 2.04 3.81 -6.76
CA LEU A 289 0.61 4.13 -6.59
C LEU A 289 0.33 5.62 -6.73
N ALA A 290 1.16 6.42 -6.08
CA ALA A 290 1.07 7.86 -6.05
C ALA A 290 2.47 8.46 -6.06
N TYR A 291 2.59 9.62 -6.68
CA TYR A 291 3.83 10.39 -6.75
C TYR A 291 3.68 11.67 -5.94
N ASN A 292 4.81 12.27 -5.59
CA ASN A 292 4.86 13.50 -4.80
C ASN A 292 4.16 13.37 -3.45
N VAL A 293 4.24 12.20 -2.84
CA VAL A 293 3.83 12.01 -1.45
C VAL A 293 4.91 12.64 -0.59
N GLU A 294 4.54 13.70 0.14
CA GLU A 294 5.38 14.44 1.06
C GLU A 294 5.44 13.77 2.42
N ASP A 295 4.33 13.16 2.85
CA ASP A 295 4.23 12.51 4.15
C ASP A 295 3.22 11.36 4.12
N LEU A 296 3.53 10.29 4.84
CA LEU A 296 2.63 9.16 5.09
C LEU A 296 2.75 8.84 6.58
N GLN A 297 1.66 9.08 7.31
CA GLN A 297 1.56 8.84 8.74
C GLN A 297 0.39 7.89 8.99
N ILE A 298 0.57 6.94 9.89
CA ILE A 298 -0.37 5.86 10.16
C ILE A 298 -0.55 5.73 11.66
N ARG A 299 -1.79 5.89 12.11
CA ARG A 299 -2.17 5.68 13.52
C ARG A 299 -3.07 4.47 13.62
N TYR A 300 -2.96 3.75 14.72
CA TYR A 300 -3.67 2.50 14.95
C TYR A 300 -4.65 2.66 16.10
N ILE A 301 -5.88 2.19 15.92
CA ILE A 301 -6.85 2.06 17.02
C ILE A 301 -6.81 0.60 17.46
N LEU A 302 -6.48 0.38 18.72
CA LEU A 302 -6.32 -0.93 19.33
C LEU A 302 -7.63 -1.48 19.87
N ASN A 303 -7.61 -2.72 20.34
CA ASN A 303 -8.76 -3.45 20.84
C ASN A 303 -9.39 -2.83 22.09
N ASP A 304 -8.59 -2.15 22.91
CA ASP A 304 -9.02 -1.42 24.09
C ASP A 304 -9.58 -0.01 23.75
N GLY A 305 -9.58 0.37 22.47
CA GLY A 305 -10.00 1.69 21.98
C GLY A 305 -8.92 2.76 22.10
N SER A 306 -7.72 2.44 22.62
CA SER A 306 -6.59 3.36 22.63
C SER A 306 -6.05 3.59 21.21
N THR A 307 -5.36 4.71 21.03
CA THR A 307 -4.66 5.03 19.79
C THR A 307 -3.15 4.93 20.02
N SER A 308 -2.45 4.23 19.12
CA SER A 308 -0.98 4.15 19.13
C SER A 308 -0.43 4.43 17.73
N ASP A 309 0.73 5.08 17.67
CA ASP A 309 1.51 5.27 16.44
C ASP A 309 2.46 4.08 16.21
N ASN A 310 2.83 3.37 17.30
CA ASN A 310 3.57 2.13 17.23
C ASN A 310 3.06 1.10 18.26
N PRO A 311 2.14 0.20 17.85
CA PRO A 311 1.63 -0.87 18.71
C PRO A 311 2.67 -1.89 19.20
N SER A 312 3.89 -1.96 18.64
CA SER A 312 4.91 -2.87 19.18
C SER A 312 5.49 -2.43 20.51
N VAL A 313 5.37 -1.13 20.80
CA VAL A 313 6.15 -0.51 21.86
C VAL A 313 5.64 -0.98 23.21
N GLY A 314 6.57 -1.45 24.03
CA GLY A 314 6.29 -1.86 25.38
C GLY A 314 5.76 -0.72 26.28
N PRO A 315 5.43 -1.01 27.55
CA PRO A 315 4.98 -0.01 28.51
C PRO A 315 5.91 1.19 28.69
N ASP A 316 7.19 1.08 28.36
CA ASP A 316 8.16 2.17 28.50
C ASP A 316 8.07 3.24 27.40
N GLY A 317 7.37 2.97 26.29
CA GLY A 317 7.22 3.90 25.18
C GLY A 317 8.47 4.05 24.30
N ILE A 318 9.47 3.19 24.44
CA ILE A 318 10.74 3.24 23.70
C ILE A 318 10.82 2.07 22.73
N VAL A 319 11.14 2.37 21.48
CA VAL A 319 11.32 1.35 20.44
C VAL A 319 12.68 0.67 20.56
N GLY A 320 12.72 -0.65 20.40
CA GLY A 320 13.91 -1.49 20.42
C GLY A 320 14.36 -1.86 21.83
N THR A 321 13.44 -1.97 22.78
CA THR A 321 13.71 -2.42 24.15
C THR A 321 13.22 -3.86 24.34
N ILE A 322 13.53 -4.46 25.50
CA ILE A 322 13.20 -5.86 25.80
C ILE A 322 11.69 -6.06 26.03
N ASP A 323 10.96 -5.00 26.34
CA ASP A 323 9.52 -5.01 26.55
C ASP A 323 8.70 -4.78 25.27
N ASP A 324 9.35 -4.54 24.12
CA ASP A 324 8.68 -4.53 22.83
C ASP A 324 8.11 -5.93 22.52
N ASP A 325 6.82 -5.98 22.18
CA ASP A 325 6.12 -7.24 21.92
C ASP A 325 5.29 -7.13 20.63
N TRP A 326 5.44 -8.14 19.77
CA TRP A 326 4.63 -8.33 18.57
C TRP A 326 3.14 -8.52 18.89
N GLN A 327 2.77 -8.85 20.14
CA GLN A 327 1.37 -9.02 20.53
C GLN A 327 0.51 -7.78 20.27
N GLY A 328 1.05 -6.58 20.42
CA GLY A 328 0.30 -5.34 20.18
C GLY A 328 -0.16 -5.19 18.72
N PHE A 329 0.53 -5.83 17.76
CA PHE A 329 0.08 -5.89 16.37
C PHE A 329 -1.25 -6.63 16.20
N ASN A 330 -1.49 -7.65 17.02
CA ASN A 330 -2.74 -8.42 16.97
C ASN A 330 -3.92 -7.66 17.59
N ASP A 331 -3.65 -6.60 18.35
CA ASP A 331 -4.66 -5.76 18.95
C ASP A 331 -5.15 -4.63 18.02
N VAL A 332 -4.52 -4.43 16.86
CA VAL A 332 -4.98 -3.45 15.87
C VAL A 332 -6.39 -3.80 15.36
N ARG A 333 -7.30 -2.83 15.44
CA ARG A 333 -8.70 -2.92 14.95
C ARG A 333 -8.99 -1.95 13.82
N GLN A 334 -8.39 -0.78 13.85
CA GLN A 334 -8.52 0.19 12.76
C GLN A 334 -7.19 0.85 12.45
N VAL A 335 -7.03 1.23 11.19
CA VAL A 335 -5.87 1.93 10.67
C VAL A 335 -6.34 3.29 10.16
N LEU A 336 -5.83 4.36 10.77
CA LEU A 336 -6.00 5.74 10.34
C LEU A 336 -4.79 6.12 9.49
N ILE A 337 -5.03 6.41 8.22
CA ILE A 337 -3.98 6.77 7.27
C ILE A 337 -4.11 8.26 6.96
N THR A 338 -3.00 8.97 7.12
CA THR A 338 -2.84 10.37 6.74
C THR A 338 -1.79 10.45 5.64
N ILE A 339 -2.18 10.89 4.45
CA ILE A 339 -1.27 11.08 3.32
C ILE A 339 -1.24 12.56 2.98
N LYS A 340 -0.05 13.17 3.00
CA LYS A 340 0.20 14.51 2.48
C LYS A 340 0.85 14.39 1.12
N VAL A 341 0.24 15.00 0.12
CA VAL A 341 0.70 15.00 -1.27
C VAL A 341 0.89 16.42 -1.76
N GLN A 342 1.92 16.66 -2.58
CA GLN A 342 2.18 17.97 -3.17
C GLN A 342 1.99 17.96 -4.69
N SER A 343 1.63 19.13 -5.22
CA SER A 343 1.63 19.40 -6.67
C SER A 343 3.03 19.31 -7.26
N THR A 344 3.16 18.83 -8.50
CA THR A 344 4.42 18.86 -9.26
C THR A 344 4.87 20.27 -9.60
N GLU A 345 3.91 21.17 -9.78
CA GLU A 345 4.14 22.55 -10.16
C GLU A 345 3.97 23.48 -8.98
N VAL A 346 4.82 24.50 -8.95
CA VAL A 346 4.78 25.60 -7.99
C VAL A 346 3.54 26.46 -8.25
N ASP A 347 2.82 26.82 -7.19
CA ASP A 347 1.73 27.78 -7.28
C ASP A 347 2.32 29.17 -7.57
N GLU A 348 1.87 29.77 -8.68
CA GLU A 348 2.34 31.05 -9.21
C GLU A 348 2.10 32.21 -8.23
N LYS A 349 1.15 32.06 -7.30
CA LYS A 349 0.87 33.07 -6.26
C LYS A 349 1.76 32.94 -5.04
N THR A 350 2.05 31.73 -4.60
CA THR A 350 2.75 31.48 -3.32
C THR A 350 4.23 31.16 -3.51
N GLY A 351 4.66 30.84 -4.73
CA GLY A 351 6.02 30.40 -5.02
C GLY A 351 6.35 29.05 -4.39
N LYS A 352 5.36 28.30 -3.91
CA LYS A 352 5.53 26.96 -3.34
C LYS A 352 4.57 25.95 -3.98
N PRO A 353 4.92 24.65 -4.03
CA PRO A 353 3.97 23.60 -4.38
C PRO A 353 2.74 23.64 -3.45
N GLU A 354 1.55 23.39 -4.00
CA GLU A 354 0.35 23.21 -3.19
C GLU A 354 0.34 21.80 -2.58
N SER A 355 0.32 21.71 -1.24
CA SER A 355 0.17 20.44 -0.52
C SER A 355 -1.28 20.21 -0.09
N ILE A 356 -1.72 18.96 -0.14
CA ILE A 356 -3.06 18.51 0.21
C ILE A 356 -2.92 17.30 1.13
N THR A 357 -3.64 17.32 2.24
CA THR A 357 -3.70 16.20 3.18
C THR A 357 -5.01 15.43 3.02
N LEU A 358 -4.91 14.11 2.94
CA LEU A 358 -6.05 13.19 2.93
C LEU A 358 -5.97 12.28 4.16
N ASN A 359 -7.08 12.21 4.89
CA ASN A 359 -7.23 11.33 6.03
C ASN A 359 -8.26 10.25 5.69
N SER A 360 -8.00 9.01 6.08
CA SER A 360 -8.96 7.91 5.90
C SER A 360 -8.79 6.88 7.01
N THR A 361 -9.90 6.30 7.44
CA THR A 361 -9.91 5.25 8.48
C THR A 361 -10.48 3.98 7.89
N PHE A 362 -9.79 2.87 8.11
CA PHE A 362 -10.22 1.56 7.67
C PHE A 362 -10.21 0.59 8.85
N SER A 363 -11.26 -0.20 9.01
CA SER A 363 -11.27 -1.31 9.97
C SER A 363 -10.53 -2.50 9.39
N THR A 364 -9.69 -3.15 10.19
CA THR A 364 -9.09 -4.43 9.81
C THR A 364 -10.12 -5.53 9.92
N ARG A 365 -9.89 -6.65 9.22
CA ARG A 365 -10.67 -7.86 9.50
C ARG A 365 -10.23 -8.41 10.84
N ASN A 366 -11.22 -8.81 11.63
CA ASN A 366 -11.11 -8.91 13.07
C ASN A 366 -10.14 -10.03 13.52
N LEU A 367 -8.87 -9.67 13.78
CA LEU A 367 -7.81 -10.54 14.30
C LEU A 367 -8.17 -11.20 15.64
N GLY A 368 -9.12 -10.64 16.40
CA GLY A 368 -9.51 -11.15 17.71
C GLY A 368 -10.56 -12.27 17.69
N TYR A 369 -11.29 -12.47 16.59
CA TYR A 369 -12.47 -13.35 16.54
C TYR A 369 -12.36 -14.52 15.57
N ASP A 370 -11.37 -14.51 14.67
CA ASP A 370 -11.02 -15.69 13.88
C ASP A 370 -10.18 -16.62 14.81
N ALA A 371 -10.88 -17.24 15.76
CA ALA A 371 -10.32 -18.34 16.53
C ALA A 371 -10.05 -19.46 15.53
N GLY A 372 -8.77 -19.84 15.39
CA GLY A 372 -8.35 -21.00 14.61
C GLY A 372 -9.12 -22.25 14.99
#